data_AF-A0AAD9F058-F1
#
_entry.id   AF-A0AAD9F058-F1
#
_cell.length_a   1.000
_cell.length_b   1.000
_cell.length_c   1.000
_cell.angle_alpha   90.00
_cell.angle_beta   90.00
_cell.angle_gamma   90.00
#
_symmetry.space_group_name_H-M   'P 1'
#
loop_
_entity.id
_entity.type
_entity.pdbx_description
1 polymer ?
#
loop_
_entity_poly.entity_id
_entity_poly.type
_entity_poly.pdbx_seq_one_letter_code
_entity_poly.pdbx_strand_id
1 'polypeptide(L)'
;MPGGSSLFSGFRVLALYSNHVPHALRFHKKHREFYLLTAAGKCFHTYNVNKLGIVSVSNSLSDDINVLAADRMLVFVAAGRLVSAFARNKEVVMCYHGHEQEVRLLLPLGDQLISADAGGDVIVWDVQGGYLPAAAL
;
A
#
# COMPACT_ATOMS: atom_id res chain seq x y z
N MET A 1 -27.52 -6.56 -5.57
CA MET A 1 -26.79 -5.40 -6.12
C MET A 1 -26.52 -4.46 -4.96
N PRO A 2 -25.28 -4.25 -4.50
CA PRO A 2 -25.09 -3.26 -3.45
C PRO A 2 -25.30 -1.87 -4.06
N GLY A 3 -26.12 -1.05 -3.40
CA GLY A 3 -26.75 0.15 -3.96
C GLY A 3 -25.80 1.31 -4.15
N GLY A 4 -25.30 1.48 -5.38
CA GLY A 4 -24.58 2.67 -5.82
C GLY A 4 -25.52 3.70 -6.48
N SER A 5 -25.09 4.97 -6.53
CA SER A 5 -25.80 6.01 -7.28
C SER A 5 -25.62 5.78 -8.79
N SER A 6 -26.68 5.97 -9.57
CA SER A 6 -26.64 5.90 -11.04
C SER A 6 -26.06 7.16 -11.69
N LEU A 7 -25.81 8.22 -10.92
CA LEU A 7 -25.35 9.53 -11.42
C LEU A 7 -24.05 10.00 -10.78
N PHE A 8 -23.86 9.71 -9.49
CA PHE A 8 -22.69 10.16 -8.75
C PHE A 8 -21.73 9.01 -8.45
N SER A 9 -20.44 9.26 -8.68
CA SER A 9 -19.37 8.37 -8.25
C SER A 9 -18.44 9.14 -7.31
N GLY A 10 -18.02 8.50 -6.22
CA GLY A 10 -17.07 9.09 -5.30
C GLY A 10 -15.74 9.33 -6.02
N PHE A 11 -15.18 10.53 -5.86
CA PHE A 11 -13.85 10.85 -6.40
C PHE A 11 -12.79 10.79 -5.30
N ARG A 12 -12.59 11.89 -4.54
CA ARG A 12 -11.61 11.97 -3.46
C ARG A 12 -12.05 12.96 -2.38
N VAL A 13 -11.70 12.65 -1.14
CA VAL A 13 -11.80 13.59 -0.02
C VAL A 13 -10.63 14.58 -0.09
N LEU A 14 -10.90 15.85 0.19
CA LEU A 14 -9.88 16.90 0.21
C LEU A 14 -9.40 17.16 1.64
N ALA A 15 -8.22 17.76 1.76
CA ALA A 15 -7.59 18.17 3.03
C ALA A 15 -7.27 17.03 4.04
N LEU A 16 -7.32 15.76 3.60
CA LEU A 16 -6.80 14.64 4.38
C LEU A 16 -5.35 14.35 3.95
N TYR A 17 -4.39 14.48 4.87
CA TYR A 17 -2.96 14.33 4.55
C TYR A 17 -2.35 13.04 5.14
N SER A 18 -2.81 12.64 6.32
CA SER A 18 -2.35 11.47 7.05
C SER A 18 -3.38 11.11 8.12
N ASN A 19 -3.28 9.91 8.67
CA ASN A 19 -4.04 9.45 9.83
C ASN A 19 -3.09 8.85 10.88
N HIS A 20 -3.62 8.03 11.80
CA HIS A 20 -2.86 7.42 12.89
C HIS A 20 -1.93 6.27 12.44
N VAL A 21 -2.05 5.78 11.21
CA VAL A 21 -1.22 4.69 10.69
C VAL A 21 0.21 5.21 10.47
N PRO A 22 1.24 4.52 10.95
CA PRO A 22 2.63 4.90 10.72
C PRO A 22 2.94 5.08 9.23
N HIS A 23 3.67 6.15 8.92
CA HIS A 23 4.08 6.44 7.55
C HIS A 23 5.26 5.56 7.12
N ALA A 24 5.39 5.33 5.82
CA ALA A 24 6.54 4.66 5.24
C ALA A 24 7.42 5.66 4.48
N LEU A 25 8.74 5.62 4.72
CA LEU A 25 9.71 6.41 3.99
C LEU A 25 10.44 5.52 2.98
N ARG A 26 10.51 5.96 1.73
CA ARG A 26 11.16 5.23 0.64
C ARG A 26 12.13 6.12 -0.10
N PHE A 27 13.34 5.61 -0.34
CA PHE A 27 14.28 6.24 -1.25
C PHE A 27 14.11 5.69 -2.67
N HIS A 28 13.85 6.57 -3.65
CA HIS A 28 13.77 6.17 -5.05
C HIS A 28 15.11 6.40 -5.75
N LYS A 29 15.82 5.32 -6.07
CA LYS A 29 17.19 5.38 -6.60
C LYS A 29 17.34 6.20 -7.89
N LYS A 30 16.41 6.10 -8.84
CA LYS A 30 16.49 6.81 -10.13
C LYS A 30 16.33 8.33 -9.97
N HIS A 31 15.39 8.76 -9.12
CA HIS A 31 15.13 10.17 -8.83
C HIS A 31 16.14 10.75 -7.84
N ARG A 32 16.80 9.88 -7.04
CA ARG A 32 17.66 10.26 -5.91
C ARG A 32 16.94 11.13 -4.88
N GLU A 33 15.66 10.83 -4.66
CA GLU A 33 14.78 11.55 -3.75
C GLU A 33 14.08 10.61 -2.78
N PHE A 34 13.67 11.16 -1.64
CA PHE A 34 12.81 10.49 -0.68
C PHE A 34 11.34 10.78 -0.98
N TYR A 35 10.53 9.73 -0.84
CA TYR A 35 9.09 9.80 -0.90
C TYR A 35 8.50 9.31 0.43
N LEU A 36 7.53 10.06 0.92
CA LEU A 36 6.77 9.75 2.12
C LEU A 36 5.42 9.17 1.71
N LEU A 37 5.07 8.02 2.27
CA LEU A 37 3.76 7.41 2.09
C LEU A 37 2.96 7.49 3.38
N THR A 38 1.73 7.98 3.29
CA THR A 38 0.81 8.10 4.42
C THR A 38 -0.52 7.42 4.08
N ALA A 39 -1.16 6.79 5.06
CA ALA A 39 -2.51 6.30 4.88
C ALA A 39 -3.55 7.43 5.05
N ALA A 40 -4.64 7.31 4.32
CA ALA A 40 -5.75 8.24 4.23
C ALA A 40 -7.06 7.44 4.07
N GLY A 41 -7.51 6.82 5.17
CA GLY A 41 -8.64 5.88 5.17
C GLY A 41 -8.34 4.67 4.27
N LYS A 42 -9.12 4.50 3.20
CA LYS A 42 -9.00 3.38 2.25
C LYS A 42 -7.95 3.54 1.16
N CYS A 43 -7.19 4.62 1.17
CA CYS A 43 -6.14 4.87 0.17
C CYS A 43 -4.88 5.40 0.84
N PHE A 44 -3.74 5.38 0.13
CA PHE A 44 -2.52 6.00 0.60
C PHE A 44 -2.08 7.11 -0.35
N HIS A 45 -1.44 8.12 0.22
CA HIS A 45 -0.86 9.25 -0.49
C HIS A 45 0.64 9.07 -0.58
N THR A 46 1.24 9.52 -1.68
CA THR A 46 2.70 9.59 -1.84
C THR A 46 3.09 11.05 -2.01
N TYR A 47 4.01 11.52 -1.17
CA TYR A 47 4.55 12.87 -1.21
C TYR A 47 6.03 12.83 -1.57
N ASN A 48 6.48 13.78 -2.38
CA ASN A 48 7.91 14.07 -2.51
C ASN A 48 8.36 14.84 -1.26
N VAL A 49 9.40 14.37 -0.58
CA VAL A 49 9.82 14.95 0.72
C VAL A 49 10.41 16.36 0.57
N ASN A 50 11.06 16.67 -0.56
CA ASN A 50 11.70 17.98 -0.77
C ASN A 50 10.68 19.13 -0.84
N LYS A 51 9.49 18.87 -1.40
CA LYS A 51 8.45 19.89 -1.62
C LYS A 51 7.17 19.64 -0.82
N LEU A 52 7.05 18.48 -0.20
CA LEU A 52 5.80 17.95 0.39
C LEU A 52 4.61 18.00 -0.57
N GLY A 53 4.87 18.01 -1.88
CA GLY A 53 3.86 17.98 -2.92
C GLY A 53 3.36 16.56 -3.12
N ILE A 54 2.05 16.40 -3.30
CA ILE A 54 1.45 15.10 -3.59
C ILE A 54 1.87 14.64 -4.99
N VAL A 55 2.43 13.44 -5.08
CA VAL A 55 2.92 12.81 -6.31
C VAL A 55 1.86 11.86 -6.84
N SER A 56 1.20 11.12 -5.94
CA SER A 56 0.16 10.17 -6.29
C SER A 56 -0.78 9.90 -5.12
N VAL A 57 -2.00 9.50 -5.45
CA VAL A 57 -2.96 8.87 -4.54
C VAL A 57 -3.32 7.52 -5.11
N SER A 58 -3.31 6.48 -4.28
CA SER A 58 -3.66 5.13 -4.70
C SER A 58 -5.13 5.01 -5.11
N ASN A 59 -5.48 3.88 -5.72
CA ASN A 59 -6.87 3.45 -5.77
C ASN A 59 -7.36 3.11 -4.35
N SER A 60 -8.65 3.30 -4.11
CA SER A 60 -9.26 2.96 -2.83
C SER A 60 -9.43 1.46 -2.69
N LEU A 61 -9.10 0.95 -1.51
CA LEU A 61 -9.39 -0.41 -1.07
C LEU A 61 -10.85 -0.53 -0.59
N SER A 62 -11.28 -1.76 -0.31
CA SER A 62 -12.60 -2.03 0.25
C SER A 62 -12.73 -1.56 1.71
N ASP A 63 -11.63 -1.54 2.45
CA ASP A 63 -11.58 -1.20 3.87
C ASP A 63 -10.43 -0.23 4.20
N ASP A 64 -10.44 0.33 5.40
CA ASP A 64 -9.41 1.27 5.85
C ASP A 64 -8.05 0.57 6.01
N ILE A 65 -7.01 1.29 5.59
CA ILE A 65 -5.63 0.85 5.73
C ILE A 65 -5.26 0.86 7.21
N ASN A 66 -4.75 -0.25 7.72
CA ASN A 66 -4.26 -0.36 9.09
C ASN A 66 -2.73 -0.56 9.17
N VAL A 67 -2.09 -1.08 8.12
CA VAL A 67 -0.62 -1.19 8.02
C VAL A 67 -0.14 -0.73 6.64
N LEU A 68 0.97 0.02 6.62
CA LEU A 68 1.60 0.54 5.41
C LEU A 68 3.11 0.29 5.46
N ALA A 69 3.64 -0.36 4.43
CA ALA A 69 5.07 -0.57 4.25
C ALA A 69 5.45 -0.39 2.77
N ALA A 70 6.73 -0.15 2.48
CA ALA A 70 7.18 -0.02 1.09
C ALA A 70 8.63 -0.48 0.94
N ASP A 71 8.96 -1.00 -0.23
CA ASP A 71 10.32 -1.31 -0.63
C ASP A 71 10.75 -0.46 -1.84
N ARG A 72 11.74 -0.92 -2.60
CA ARG A 72 12.22 -0.20 -3.79
C ARG A 72 11.16 -0.13 -4.90
N MET A 73 10.32 -1.14 -5.07
CA MET A 73 9.42 -1.33 -6.21
C MET A 73 7.94 -1.17 -5.84
N LEU A 74 7.54 -1.73 -4.70
CA LEU A 74 6.14 -1.92 -4.33
C LEU A 74 5.81 -1.20 -3.02
N VAL A 75 4.52 -0.91 -2.87
CA VAL A 75 3.91 -0.47 -1.62
C VAL A 75 3.02 -1.60 -1.13
N PHE A 76 3.24 -2.05 0.10
CA PHE A 76 2.44 -3.09 0.72
C PHE A 76 1.50 -2.47 1.73
N VAL A 77 0.25 -2.90 1.68
CA VAL A 77 -0.83 -2.36 2.47
C VAL A 77 -1.59 -3.51 3.09
N ALA A 78 -1.91 -3.43 4.37
CA ALA A 78 -2.94 -4.26 4.96
C ALA A 78 -4.21 -3.44 5.17
N ALA A 79 -5.34 -4.08 4.91
CA ALA A 79 -6.67 -3.59 5.25
C ALA A 79 -7.44 -4.75 5.89
N GLY A 80 -7.52 -4.73 7.23
CA GLY A 80 -8.00 -5.87 8.00
C GLY A 80 -7.07 -7.08 7.86
N ARG A 81 -7.58 -8.15 7.23
CA ARG A 81 -6.86 -9.43 7.05
C ARG A 81 -6.17 -9.56 5.69
N LEU A 82 -6.55 -8.69 4.75
CA LEU A 82 -6.07 -8.74 3.38
C LEU A 82 -4.81 -7.91 3.25
N VAL A 83 -3.77 -8.50 2.67
CA VAL A 83 -2.55 -7.78 2.29
C VAL A 83 -2.56 -7.58 0.78
N SER A 84 -2.24 -6.37 0.33
CA SER A 84 -2.17 -6.01 -1.08
C SER A 84 -0.84 -5.36 -1.42
N ALA A 85 -0.26 -5.75 -2.55
CA ALA A 85 0.91 -5.09 -3.12
C ALA A 85 0.49 -4.15 -4.25
N PHE A 86 0.99 -2.92 -4.20
CA PHE A 86 0.74 -1.88 -5.17
C PHE A 86 1.99 -1.57 -5.98
N ALA A 87 1.85 -1.58 -7.32
CA ALA A 87 2.84 -1.04 -8.23
C ALA A 87 2.48 0.38 -8.65
N ARG A 88 3.50 1.17 -9.03
CA ARG A 88 3.34 2.56 -9.53
C ARG A 88 2.51 3.45 -8.60
N ASN A 89 2.49 3.12 -7.30
CA ASN A 89 1.71 3.77 -6.25
C ASN A 89 0.18 3.84 -6.49
N LYS A 90 -0.38 2.99 -7.37
CA LYS A 90 -1.80 3.07 -7.74
C LYS A 90 -2.48 1.72 -7.93
N GLU A 91 -1.81 0.80 -8.61
CA GLU A 91 -2.42 -0.45 -9.07
C GLU A 91 -2.10 -1.58 -8.12
N VAL A 92 -3.13 -2.25 -7.62
CA VAL A 92 -2.96 -3.54 -6.93
C VAL A 92 -2.50 -4.56 -7.95
N VAL A 93 -1.29 -5.08 -7.75
CA VAL A 93 -0.71 -6.12 -8.62
C VAL A 93 -0.81 -7.49 -8.02
N MET A 94 -0.88 -7.60 -6.69
CA MET A 94 -1.03 -8.88 -5.96
C MET A 94 -1.88 -8.69 -4.70
N CYS A 95 -2.61 -9.74 -4.33
CA CYS A 95 -3.35 -9.86 -3.08
C CYS A 95 -2.95 -11.15 -2.37
N TYR A 96 -2.53 -11.06 -1.12
CA TYR A 96 -2.15 -12.18 -0.27
C TYR A 96 -3.26 -12.49 0.72
N HIS A 97 -3.75 -13.73 0.67
CA HIS A 97 -4.81 -14.25 1.53
C HIS A 97 -4.20 -15.35 2.41
N GLY A 98 -4.54 -15.36 3.69
CA GLY A 98 -4.09 -16.40 4.62
C GLY A 98 -4.16 -16.02 6.10
N HIS A 99 -4.20 -14.72 6.43
CA HIS A 99 -4.44 -14.28 7.80
C HIS A 99 -5.90 -14.46 8.21
N GLU A 100 -6.11 -15.04 9.39
CA GLU A 100 -7.43 -15.21 9.99
C GLU A 100 -7.80 -14.02 10.90
N GLN A 101 -6.82 -13.20 11.29
CA GLN A 101 -7.01 -12.01 12.10
C GLN A 101 -6.45 -10.76 11.42
N GLU A 102 -6.69 -9.61 12.03
CA GLU A 102 -6.22 -8.32 11.52
C GLU A 102 -4.68 -8.29 11.49
N VAL A 103 -4.12 -7.99 10.32
CA VAL A 103 -2.68 -7.86 10.11
C VAL A 103 -2.19 -6.62 10.83
N ARG A 104 -1.13 -6.74 11.65
CA ARG A 104 -0.56 -5.64 12.44
C ARG A 104 0.86 -5.25 12.04
N LEU A 105 1.52 -6.07 11.24
CA LEU A 105 2.88 -5.82 10.78
C LEU A 105 3.07 -6.28 9.34
N LEU A 106 3.79 -5.46 8.57
CA LEU A 106 4.31 -5.78 7.24
C LEU A 106 5.79 -5.38 7.21
N LEU A 107 6.64 -6.31 6.81
CA LEU A 107 8.07 -6.12 6.68
C LEU A 107 8.54 -6.65 5.32
N PRO A 108 8.71 -5.77 4.33
CA PRO A 108 9.38 -6.14 3.08
C PRO A 108 10.85 -6.44 3.35
N LEU A 109 11.34 -7.60 2.89
CA LEU A 109 12.70 -8.08 3.08
C LEU A 109 13.22 -8.77 1.82
N GLY A 110 13.98 -8.03 1.01
CA GLY A 110 14.49 -8.55 -0.26
C GLY A 110 13.35 -8.92 -1.20
N ASP A 111 13.26 -10.19 -1.52
CA ASP A 111 12.23 -10.77 -2.40
C ASP A 111 11.03 -11.35 -1.65
N GLN A 112 11.00 -11.14 -0.33
CA GLN A 112 9.96 -11.65 0.55
C GLN A 112 9.20 -10.51 1.20
N LEU A 113 7.95 -10.79 1.57
CA LEU A 113 7.17 -9.98 2.48
C LEU A 113 6.89 -10.82 3.71
N ILE A 114 7.20 -10.30 4.89
CA ILE A 114 6.81 -10.91 6.16
C ILE A 114 5.61 -10.15 6.69
N SER A 115 4.55 -10.84 7.08
CA SER A 115 3.40 -10.26 7.75
C SER A 115 3.10 -10.97 9.05
N ALA A 116 2.53 -10.24 10.01
CA ALA A 116 2.05 -10.82 11.26
C ALA A 116 0.68 -10.24 11.63
N ASP A 117 -0.21 -11.06 12.17
CA ASP A 117 -1.53 -10.65 12.61
C ASP A 117 -1.71 -10.58 14.13
N ALA A 118 -2.90 -10.15 14.54
CA ALA A 118 -3.31 -10.04 15.93
C ALA A 118 -3.35 -11.37 16.70
N GLY A 119 -3.44 -12.50 15.99
CA GLY A 119 -3.47 -13.85 16.55
C GLY A 119 -2.09 -14.42 16.84
N GLY A 120 -1.04 -13.78 16.32
CA GLY A 120 0.34 -14.25 16.41
C GLY A 120 0.79 -15.08 15.22
N ASP A 121 -0.06 -15.23 14.19
CA ASP A 121 0.35 -15.91 12.96
C ASP A 121 1.31 -15.02 12.17
N VAL A 122 2.43 -15.62 11.74
CA VAL A 122 3.44 -14.98 10.91
C VAL A 122 3.52 -15.72 9.59
N ILE A 123 3.35 -14.99 8.48
CA ILE A 123 3.39 -15.55 7.13
C ILE A 123 4.51 -14.89 6.34
N VAL A 124 5.29 -15.71 5.64
CA VAL A 124 6.33 -15.27 4.70
C VAL A 124 5.81 -15.50 3.29
N TRP A 125 5.68 -14.41 2.54
CA TRP A 125 5.22 -14.41 1.16
C TRP A 125 6.39 -14.25 0.20
N ASP A 126 6.36 -15.01 -0.89
CA ASP A 126 7.23 -14.77 -2.04
C ASP A 126 6.64 -13.64 -2.91
N VAL A 127 7.42 -12.60 -3.15
CA VAL A 127 7.01 -11.43 -3.96
C VAL A 127 7.40 -11.62 -5.43
N GLN A 128 8.37 -12.48 -5.75
CA GLN A 128 8.88 -12.67 -7.12
C GLN A 128 7.86 -13.31 -8.06
N GLY A 129 6.90 -14.08 -7.53
CA GLY A 129 5.91 -14.78 -8.35
C GLY A 129 4.91 -13.91 -9.13
N GLY A 130 4.86 -12.59 -8.86
CA GLY A 130 3.83 -11.69 -9.41
C GLY A 130 4.32 -10.52 -10.28
N TYR A 131 5.62 -10.23 -10.32
CA TYR A 131 6.13 -9.04 -10.99
C TYR A 131 7.36 -9.36 -11.84
N LEU A 132 7.12 -9.73 -13.11
CA LEU A 132 8.12 -9.54 -14.15
C LEU A 132 8.03 -8.06 -14.58
N PRO A 133 9.00 -7.19 -14.21
CA PRO A 133 9.04 -5.86 -14.80
C PRO A 133 9.28 -6.01 -16.30
N ALA A 134 8.45 -5.37 -17.12
CA ALA A 134 8.62 -5.24 -18.57
C ALA A 134 9.87 -4.45 -19.00
N ALA A 135 10.90 -4.38 -18.14
CA ALA A 135 12.16 -3.67 -18.36
C ALA A 135 13.38 -4.53 -17.97
N ALA A 136 13.26 -5.85 -18.16
CA ALA A 136 14.40 -6.76 -18.25
C ALA A 136 14.83 -7.02 -19.72
N LEU A 137 14.60 -6.04 -20.60
CA LEU A 137 15.18 -5.89 -21.94
C LEU A 137 15.57 -4.42 -22.17
#